data_AF-A0A6P0YGY2-F1
#
_entry.id   AF-A0A6P0YGY2-F1
#
_cell.length_a   1.000
_cell.length_b   1.000
_cell.length_c   1.000
_cell.angle_alpha   90.00
_cell.angle_beta   90.00
_cell.angle_gamma   90.00
#
_symmetry.space_group_name_H-M   'P 1'
#
loop_
_entity.id
_entity.type
_entity.pdbx_description
1 polymer ?
#
loop_
_entity_poly.entity_id
_entity_poly.type
_entity_poly.pdbx_seq_one_letter_code
_entity_poly.pdbx_strand_id
1 'polypeptide(L)'
;MLKILVHNLIKRGVCFWRRQRSNYVQSLSGKISLCSFLVIFFVLQISTVMLLLILVTVWNGHRASYNLAGNLHKEIINNVTNLLENYLRQPLLINQMNYNAVKLGLLDLSDLETIGRLFLKQSQIFDVSYINFANEAGEFVGAGITAKNNISIDITNRSHPQIIYEYAVDSEGNLGDIRRTYTYNYKTEYWYTQPIKAGKAIWSDIYVCDGITNALAISASY
;
A
#
# COMPACT_ATOMS: atom_id res chain seq x y z
N MET A 1 4.37 25.71 -25.40
CA MET A 1 3.22 26.67 -25.45
C MET A 1 3.41 27.93 -24.59
N LEU A 2 4.33 27.96 -23.60
CA LEU A 2 4.59 29.16 -22.78
C LEU A 2 5.55 30.20 -23.40
N LYS A 3 6.34 29.84 -24.42
CA LYS A 3 7.27 30.76 -25.13
C LYS A 3 6.58 31.75 -26.08
N ILE A 4 5.37 31.45 -26.54
CA ILE A 4 4.66 32.27 -27.55
C ILE A 4 3.87 33.41 -26.88
N LEU A 5 3.42 33.21 -25.63
CA LEU A 5 2.68 34.22 -24.87
C LEU A 5 3.56 35.38 -24.38
N VAL A 6 4.81 35.10 -23.99
CA VAL A 6 5.78 36.12 -23.56
C VAL A 6 6.28 36.96 -24.75
N HIS A 7 6.44 36.35 -25.93
CA HIS A 7 6.88 37.05 -27.13
C HIS A 7 5.83 38.05 -27.66
N ASN A 8 4.54 37.76 -27.49
CA ASN A 8 3.46 38.64 -27.95
C ASN A 8 3.16 39.81 -26.99
N LEU A 9 3.44 39.68 -25.68
CA LEU A 9 3.34 40.80 -24.73
C LEU A 9 4.45 41.85 -24.96
N ILE A 10 5.65 41.40 -25.35
CA ILE A 10 6.77 42.31 -25.68
C ILE A 10 6.50 43.07 -26.99
N LYS A 11 5.92 42.43 -28.01
CA LYS A 11 5.57 43.11 -29.28
C LYS A 11 4.45 44.15 -29.13
N ARG A 12 3.47 43.93 -28.24
CA ARG A 12 2.38 44.90 -28.02
C ARG A 12 2.83 46.13 -27.21
N GLY A 13 3.79 45.99 -26.29
CA GLY A 13 4.42 47.14 -25.62
C GLY A 13 5.29 47.99 -26.56
N VAL A 14 5.96 47.35 -27.53
CA VAL A 14 6.85 48.03 -28.49
C VAL A 14 6.06 48.75 -29.60
N CYS A 15 4.85 48.29 -29.95
CA CYS A 15 4.07 48.91 -31.02
C CYS A 15 3.29 50.18 -30.59
N PHE A 16 3.07 50.38 -29.29
CA PHE A 16 2.46 51.62 -28.77
C PHE A 16 3.47 52.78 -28.67
N TRP A 17 4.76 52.48 -28.55
CA TRP A 17 5.82 53.49 -28.47
C TRP A 17 6.35 53.99 -29.82
N ARG A 18 5.88 53.44 -30.95
CA ARG A 18 6.38 53.78 -32.30
C ARG A 18 5.65 54.97 -32.96
N ARG A 19 4.84 55.75 -32.22
CA ARG A 19 4.08 56.89 -32.80
C ARG A 19 4.14 58.19 -32.00
N GLN A 20 5.13 58.40 -31.14
CA GLN A 20 5.43 59.74 -30.62
C GLN A 20 6.93 59.97 -30.42
N ARG A 21 7.38 61.16 -30.87
CA ARG A 21 8.74 61.74 -30.83
C ARG A 21 9.71 61.13 -31.85
N SER A 22 9.73 61.57 -33.12
CA SER A 22 10.03 62.92 -33.62
C SER A 22 11.27 63.56 -32.95
N ASN A 23 12.35 63.57 -33.73
CA ASN A 23 13.50 64.48 -33.72
C ASN A 23 14.35 64.60 -32.43
N TYR A 24 15.22 63.63 -32.13
CA TYR A 24 16.39 63.87 -31.26
C TYR A 24 17.56 62.89 -31.57
N VAL A 25 18.02 62.81 -32.82
CA VAL A 25 19.26 62.05 -33.16
C VAL A 25 20.26 62.88 -33.96
N GLN A 26 20.13 64.21 -34.01
CA GLN A 26 21.16 65.08 -34.58
C GLN A 26 21.86 65.89 -33.49
N SER A 27 22.79 65.26 -32.78
CA SER A 27 24.08 65.85 -32.36
C SER A 27 24.88 64.87 -31.50
N LEU A 28 25.63 63.96 -32.13
CA LEU A 28 26.76 63.32 -31.46
C LEU A 28 27.93 64.30 -31.40
N SER A 29 27.85 65.28 -30.48
CA SER A 29 28.96 66.02 -29.88
C SER A 29 28.39 67.13 -28.99
N GLY A 30 27.87 66.77 -27.81
CA GLY A 30 27.32 67.75 -26.89
C GLY A 30 26.91 67.15 -25.55
N LYS A 31 27.75 67.34 -24.53
CA LYS A 31 27.50 67.17 -23.08
C LYS A 31 26.63 65.96 -22.70
N ILE A 32 27.26 64.81 -22.54
CA ILE A 32 26.69 63.73 -21.72
C ILE A 32 26.59 64.28 -20.29
N SER A 33 25.37 64.61 -19.87
CA SER A 33 25.06 64.96 -18.49
C SER A 33 25.54 63.83 -17.58
N LEU A 34 26.31 64.17 -16.54
CA LEU A 34 26.84 63.25 -15.53
C LEU A 34 25.78 62.27 -15.01
N CYS A 35 24.52 62.72 -14.99
CA CYS A 35 23.35 61.98 -14.54
C CYS A 35 23.07 60.72 -15.39
N SER A 36 23.19 60.78 -16.72
CA SER A 36 22.92 59.60 -17.58
C SER A 36 23.96 58.50 -17.43
N PHE A 37 25.24 58.86 -17.24
CA PHE A 37 26.29 57.88 -17.00
C PHE A 37 26.10 57.19 -15.63
N LEU A 38 25.72 57.96 -14.62
CA LEU A 38 25.43 57.45 -13.28
C LEU A 38 24.25 56.46 -13.31
N VAL A 39 23.16 56.80 -13.99
CA VAL A 39 21.97 55.96 -14.09
C VAL A 39 22.29 54.63 -14.78
N ILE A 40 23.04 54.65 -15.88
CA ILE A 40 23.42 53.43 -16.61
C ILE A 40 24.29 52.53 -15.72
N PHE A 41 25.24 53.10 -14.98
CA PHE A 41 26.12 52.36 -14.08
C PHE A 41 25.33 51.67 -12.95
N PHE A 42 24.39 52.38 -12.31
CA PHE A 42 23.56 51.82 -11.24
C PHE A 42 22.61 50.72 -11.72
N VAL A 43 21.99 50.87 -12.90
CA VAL A 43 21.11 49.84 -13.48
C VAL A 43 21.88 48.55 -13.81
N LEU A 44 23.11 48.68 -14.31
CA LEU A 44 23.97 47.54 -14.60
C LEU A 44 24.31 46.76 -13.32
N GLN A 45 24.64 47.47 -12.23
CA GLN A 45 24.95 46.85 -10.95
C GLN A 45 23.77 46.07 -10.37
N ILE A 46 22.57 46.68 -10.34
CA ILE A 46 21.37 46.02 -9.80
C ILE A 46 21.01 44.79 -10.63
N SER A 47 21.12 44.88 -11.96
CA SER A 47 20.85 43.75 -12.86
C SER A 47 21.80 42.58 -12.62
N THR A 48 23.08 42.88 -12.36
CA THR A 48 24.10 41.87 -12.09
C THR A 48 23.83 41.13 -10.79
N VAL A 49 23.48 41.87 -9.73
CA VAL A 49 23.13 41.27 -8.42
C VAL A 49 21.86 40.42 -8.55
N MET A 50 20.84 40.90 -9.26
CA MET A 50 19.63 40.10 -9.51
C MET A 50 19.93 38.80 -10.29
N LEU A 51 20.76 38.86 -11.33
CA LEU A 51 21.15 37.67 -12.09
C LEU A 51 21.89 36.65 -11.22
N LEU A 52 22.81 37.12 -10.38
CA LEU A 52 23.53 36.27 -9.43
C LEU A 52 22.59 35.64 -8.40
N LEU A 53 21.66 36.43 -7.85
CA LEU A 53 20.65 35.92 -6.92
C LEU A 53 19.77 34.85 -7.55
N ILE A 54 19.33 35.06 -8.80
CA ILE A 54 18.54 34.06 -9.54
C ILE A 54 19.37 32.80 -9.80
N LEU A 55 20.63 32.94 -10.25
CA LEU A 55 21.53 31.80 -10.49
C LEU A 55 21.78 30.99 -9.22
N VAL A 56 22.08 31.65 -8.10
CA VAL A 56 22.30 31.00 -6.81
C VAL A 56 21.03 30.31 -6.31
N THR A 57 19.86 30.95 -6.47
CA THR A 57 18.57 30.37 -6.09
C THR A 57 18.24 29.12 -6.92
N VAL A 58 18.47 29.16 -8.24
CA VAL A 58 18.25 28.02 -9.13
C VAL A 58 19.23 26.89 -8.81
N TRP A 59 20.50 27.20 -8.55
CA TRP A 59 21.52 26.20 -8.25
C TRP A 59 21.27 25.51 -6.90
N ASN A 60 20.87 26.27 -5.89
CA ASN A 60 20.52 25.74 -4.57
C ASN A 60 19.17 25.01 -4.58
N GLY A 61 18.19 25.53 -5.31
CA GLY A 61 16.83 24.97 -5.39
C GLY A 61 16.77 23.60 -6.04
N HIS A 62 17.64 23.32 -7.02
CA HIS A 62 17.72 22.00 -7.67
C HIS A 62 18.22 20.90 -6.73
N ARG A 63 19.07 21.25 -5.74
CA ARG A 63 19.65 20.27 -4.80
C ARG A 63 18.73 19.96 -3.63
N ALA A 64 17.85 20.90 -3.25
CA ALA A 64 16.96 20.77 -2.10
C ALA A 64 15.63 20.07 -2.43
N SER A 65 15.02 20.32 -3.60
CA SER A 65 13.70 19.73 -3.91
C SER A 65 13.79 18.29 -4.45
N TYR A 66 14.80 17.98 -5.26
CA TYR A 66 14.91 16.65 -5.89
C TYR A 66 15.35 15.57 -4.91
N ASN A 67 16.25 15.91 -3.97
CA ASN A 67 16.78 14.95 -3.01
C ASN A 67 15.82 14.70 -1.84
N LEU A 68 15.08 15.71 -1.35
CA LEU A 68 14.09 15.49 -0.29
C LEU A 68 12.87 14.71 -0.81
N ALA A 69 12.31 15.10 -1.96
CA ALA A 69 11.15 14.42 -2.52
C ALA A 69 11.49 13.00 -2.99
N GLY A 70 12.68 12.80 -3.59
CA GLY A 70 13.12 11.50 -4.07
C GLY A 70 13.45 10.51 -2.94
N ASN A 71 14.12 10.95 -1.88
CA ASN A 71 14.48 10.08 -0.77
C ASN A 71 13.27 9.73 0.11
N LEU A 72 12.41 10.71 0.40
CA LEU A 72 11.18 10.45 1.18
C LEU A 72 10.22 9.52 0.43
N HIS A 73 10.06 9.68 -0.88
CA HIS A 73 9.21 8.79 -1.67
C HIS A 73 9.76 7.36 -1.74
N LYS A 74 11.08 7.19 -1.87
CA LYS A 74 11.73 5.87 -1.81
C LYS A 74 11.60 5.22 -0.44
N GLU A 75 11.76 5.97 0.63
CA GLU A 75 11.59 5.47 1.99
C GLU A 75 10.15 5.00 2.25
N ILE A 76 9.16 5.77 1.81
CA ILE A 76 7.75 5.38 1.89
C ILE A 76 7.48 4.10 1.09
N ILE A 77 7.94 4.02 -0.16
CA ILE A 77 7.74 2.82 -0.99
C ILE A 77 8.44 1.60 -0.37
N ASN A 78 9.67 1.74 0.08
CA ASN A 78 10.42 0.65 0.71
C ASN A 78 9.74 0.18 1.99
N ASN A 79 9.25 1.10 2.83
CA ASN A 79 8.53 0.74 4.05
C ASN A 79 7.21 0.03 3.75
N VAL A 80 6.42 0.51 2.79
CA VAL A 80 5.18 -0.17 2.35
C VAL A 80 5.49 -1.56 1.79
N THR A 81 6.55 -1.69 1.00
CA THR A 81 6.98 -2.98 0.43
C THR A 81 7.39 -3.95 1.53
N ASN A 82 8.23 -3.50 2.48
CA ASN A 82 8.66 -4.33 3.62
C ASN A 82 7.49 -4.75 4.51
N LEU A 83 6.52 -3.84 4.75
CA LEU A 83 5.31 -4.17 5.51
C LEU A 83 4.48 -5.23 4.78
N LEU A 84 4.28 -5.07 3.47
CA LEU A 84 3.53 -6.02 2.66
C LEU A 84 4.25 -7.38 2.58
N GLU A 85 5.56 -7.40 2.40
CA GLU A 85 6.36 -8.62 2.40
C GLU A 85 6.27 -9.33 3.76
N ASN A 86 6.41 -8.59 4.86
CA ASN A 86 6.28 -9.16 6.20
C ASN A 86 4.88 -9.73 6.43
N TYR A 87 3.83 -9.01 6.02
CA TYR A 87 2.45 -9.43 6.14
C TYR A 87 2.18 -10.71 5.33
N LEU A 88 2.57 -10.74 4.05
CA LEU A 88 2.38 -11.90 3.18
C LEU A 88 3.28 -13.08 3.56
N ARG A 89 4.41 -12.85 4.24
CA ARG A 89 5.28 -13.96 4.66
C ARG A 89 4.69 -14.77 5.82
N GLN A 90 3.92 -14.17 6.73
CA GLN A 90 3.42 -14.89 7.91
C GLN A 90 2.53 -16.10 7.57
N PRO A 91 1.51 -15.98 6.68
CA PRO A 91 0.68 -17.13 6.31
C PRO A 91 1.49 -18.29 5.72
N LEU A 92 2.53 -17.99 4.93
CA LEU A 92 3.41 -19.01 4.35
C LEU A 92 4.19 -19.76 5.44
N LEU A 93 4.70 -19.05 6.45
CA LEU A 93 5.40 -19.65 7.57
C LEU A 93 4.47 -20.54 8.42
N ILE A 94 3.25 -20.08 8.69
CA ILE A 94 2.24 -20.86 9.42
C ILE A 94 1.94 -22.16 8.69
N ASN A 95 1.68 -22.10 7.39
CA ASN A 95 1.40 -23.29 6.58
C ASN A 95 2.57 -24.28 6.58
N GLN A 96 3.80 -23.77 6.48
CA GLN A 96 4.99 -24.62 6.55
C GLN A 96 5.17 -25.28 7.92
N MET A 97 4.91 -24.55 9.01
CA MET A 97 4.93 -25.09 10.38
C MET A 97 3.88 -26.20 10.54
N ASN A 98 2.65 -25.96 10.10
CA ASN A 98 1.55 -26.92 10.19
C ASN A 98 1.82 -28.16 9.33
N TYR A 99 2.29 -27.98 8.08
CA TYR A 99 2.69 -29.09 7.21
C TYR A 99 3.77 -29.95 7.85
N ASN A 100 4.79 -29.34 8.44
CA ASN A 100 5.85 -30.07 9.14
C ASN A 100 5.33 -30.79 10.39
N ALA A 101 4.45 -30.18 11.18
CA ALA A 101 3.86 -30.80 12.35
C ALA A 101 3.04 -32.05 11.98
N VAL A 102 2.24 -31.98 10.91
CA VAL A 102 1.52 -33.14 10.36
C VAL A 102 2.49 -34.22 9.88
N LYS A 103 3.51 -33.84 9.09
CA LYS A 103 4.49 -34.80 8.54
C LYS A 103 5.31 -35.50 9.63
N LEU A 104 5.57 -34.84 10.74
CA LEU A 104 6.27 -35.40 11.91
C LEU A 104 5.34 -36.20 12.84
N GLY A 105 4.03 -36.25 12.57
CA GLY A 105 3.04 -36.91 13.42
C GLY A 105 2.76 -36.18 14.74
N LEU A 106 3.13 -34.90 14.84
CA LEU A 106 2.87 -34.05 16.01
C LEU A 106 1.46 -33.45 15.99
N LEU A 107 0.83 -33.38 14.80
CA LEU A 107 -0.52 -32.87 14.62
C LEU A 107 -1.38 -33.95 13.94
N ASP A 108 -2.36 -34.48 14.67
CA ASP A 108 -3.35 -35.40 14.13
C ASP A 108 -4.47 -34.61 13.45
N LEU A 109 -4.65 -34.82 12.14
CA LEU A 109 -5.69 -34.17 11.35
C LEU A 109 -7.11 -34.59 11.74
N SER A 110 -7.24 -35.66 12.54
CA SER A 110 -8.51 -36.14 13.08
C SER A 110 -8.95 -35.41 14.37
N ASP A 111 -8.03 -34.73 15.06
CA ASP A 111 -8.32 -33.97 16.29
C ASP A 111 -8.57 -32.49 15.95
N LEU A 112 -9.79 -32.21 15.46
CA LEU A 112 -10.19 -30.86 15.06
C LEU A 112 -10.16 -29.86 16.22
N GLU A 113 -10.37 -30.31 17.46
CA GLU A 113 -10.30 -29.42 18.62
C GLU A 113 -8.86 -28.95 18.84
N THR A 114 -7.89 -29.87 18.88
CA THR A 114 -6.47 -29.50 19.02
C THR A 114 -5.98 -28.63 17.87
N ILE A 115 -6.39 -28.92 16.64
CA ILE A 115 -6.07 -28.07 15.48
C ILE A 115 -6.67 -26.67 15.67
N GLY A 116 -7.93 -26.57 16.08
CA GLY A 116 -8.61 -25.30 16.31
C GLY A 116 -7.89 -24.45 17.36
N ARG A 117 -7.48 -25.04 18.49
CA ARG A 117 -6.72 -24.32 19.53
C ARG A 117 -5.35 -23.87 19.00
N LEU A 118 -4.67 -24.72 18.23
CA LEU A 118 -3.38 -24.39 17.60
C LEU A 118 -3.53 -23.19 16.66
N PHE A 119 -4.52 -23.23 15.77
CA PHE A 119 -4.83 -22.15 14.83
C PHE A 119 -5.17 -20.86 15.56
N LEU A 120 -5.96 -20.93 16.63
CA LEU A 120 -6.28 -19.75 17.44
C LEU A 120 -5.03 -19.12 18.05
N LYS A 121 -4.10 -19.93 18.59
CA LYS A 121 -2.84 -19.40 19.13
C LYS A 121 -1.96 -18.81 18.03
N GLN A 122 -1.91 -19.44 16.86
CA GLN A 122 -1.18 -18.89 15.71
C GLN A 122 -1.77 -17.55 15.25
N SER A 123 -3.09 -17.41 15.16
CA SER A 123 -3.74 -16.14 14.76
C SER A 123 -3.60 -15.04 15.81
N GLN A 124 -3.29 -15.37 17.06
CA GLN A 124 -2.98 -14.37 18.11
C GLN A 124 -1.52 -13.91 18.08
N ILE A 125 -0.61 -14.76 17.59
CA ILE A 125 0.83 -14.46 17.50
C ILE A 125 1.17 -13.78 16.19
N PHE A 126 0.58 -14.27 15.09
CA PHE A 126 0.76 -13.76 13.76
C PHE A 126 -0.40 -12.84 13.39
N ASP A 127 -0.10 -11.77 12.67
CA ASP A 127 -1.10 -10.81 12.19
C ASP A 127 -1.89 -11.39 11.00
N VAL A 128 -2.68 -12.42 11.27
CA VAL A 128 -3.56 -13.10 10.32
C VAL A 128 -4.97 -13.16 10.88
N SER A 129 -5.97 -12.91 10.03
CA SER A 129 -7.36 -12.84 10.47
C SER A 129 -7.94 -14.20 10.84
N TYR A 130 -7.62 -15.23 10.07
CA TYR A 130 -8.25 -16.54 10.21
C TYR A 130 -7.37 -17.64 9.59
N ILE A 131 -7.30 -18.80 10.23
CA ILE A 131 -6.57 -19.97 9.76
C ILE A 131 -7.55 -21.14 9.71
N ASN A 132 -7.55 -21.90 8.62
CA ASN A 132 -8.48 -23.00 8.43
C ASN A 132 -7.86 -24.20 7.71
N PHE A 133 -8.54 -25.33 7.86
CA PHE A 133 -8.24 -26.60 7.22
C PHE A 133 -9.55 -27.31 6.88
N ALA A 134 -9.58 -27.95 5.72
CA ALA A 134 -10.62 -28.89 5.36
C ALA A 134 -10.05 -30.05 4.57
N ASN A 135 -10.73 -31.19 4.60
CA ASN A 135 -10.36 -32.36 3.82
C ASN A 135 -11.53 -32.89 2.98
N GLU A 136 -11.24 -33.83 2.08
CA GLU A 136 -12.27 -34.40 1.20
C GLU A 136 -13.38 -35.15 1.97
N ALA A 137 -13.06 -35.64 3.16
CA ALA A 137 -13.94 -36.42 4.03
C ALA A 137 -15.05 -35.59 4.68
N GLY A 138 -15.04 -34.27 4.55
CA GLY A 138 -16.07 -33.43 5.16
C GLY A 138 -15.65 -32.75 6.45
N GLU A 139 -14.43 -32.99 6.94
CA GLU A 139 -13.94 -32.34 8.15
C GLU A 139 -13.48 -30.93 7.81
N PHE A 140 -13.87 -29.98 8.66
CA PHE A 140 -13.43 -28.59 8.60
C PHE A 140 -13.14 -28.12 10.01
N VAL A 141 -12.07 -27.34 10.13
CA VAL A 141 -11.71 -26.59 11.33
C VAL A 141 -11.16 -25.23 10.91
N GLY A 142 -11.55 -24.19 11.63
CA GLY A 142 -10.99 -22.87 11.48
C GLY A 142 -10.94 -22.13 12.80
N ALA A 143 -10.05 -21.15 12.91
CA ALA A 143 -9.98 -20.31 14.09
C ALA A 143 -9.45 -18.93 13.76
N GLY A 144 -9.93 -17.93 14.48
CA GLY A 144 -9.51 -16.54 14.34
C GLY A 144 -10.66 -15.57 14.55
N ILE A 145 -10.58 -14.44 13.86
CA ILE A 145 -11.59 -13.38 13.88
C ILE A 145 -12.70 -13.72 12.88
N THR A 146 -13.92 -13.91 13.39
CA THR A 146 -15.13 -14.19 12.61
C THR A 146 -16.04 -12.96 12.53
N ALA A 147 -17.25 -13.15 11.99
CA ALA A 147 -18.27 -12.13 11.88
C ALA A 147 -18.45 -11.33 13.18
N LYS A 148 -18.66 -10.02 13.04
CA LYS A 148 -18.80 -9.06 14.15
C LYS A 148 -17.56 -8.95 15.04
N ASN A 149 -16.38 -9.30 14.51
CA ASN A 149 -15.09 -9.14 15.18
C ASN A 149 -14.97 -9.98 16.47
N ASN A 150 -15.63 -11.14 16.48
CA ASN A 150 -15.51 -12.10 17.57
C ASN A 150 -14.36 -13.06 17.29
N ILE A 151 -13.75 -13.56 18.35
CA ILE A 151 -12.79 -14.66 18.26
C ILE A 151 -13.54 -15.97 18.51
N SER A 152 -13.38 -16.94 17.62
CA SER A 152 -13.99 -18.27 17.73
C SER A 152 -13.08 -19.38 17.19
N ILE A 153 -13.47 -20.61 17.50
CA ILE A 153 -13.03 -21.82 16.81
C ILE A 153 -14.27 -22.43 16.16
N ASP A 154 -14.17 -22.72 14.88
CA ASP A 154 -15.25 -23.24 14.05
C ASP A 154 -14.92 -24.68 13.67
N ILE A 155 -15.77 -25.63 14.02
CA ILE A 155 -15.53 -27.06 13.79
C ILE A 155 -16.76 -27.70 13.14
N THR A 156 -16.53 -28.62 12.23
CA THR A 156 -17.59 -29.46 11.66
C THR A 156 -17.84 -30.72 12.49
N ASN A 157 -19.10 -31.11 12.62
CA ASN A 157 -19.45 -32.41 13.19
C ASN A 157 -19.31 -33.50 12.12
N ARG A 158 -18.57 -34.57 12.43
CA ARG A 158 -18.39 -35.72 11.53
C ARG A 158 -19.71 -36.34 11.04
N SER A 159 -20.77 -36.29 11.86
CA SER A 159 -22.10 -36.79 11.48
C SER A 159 -22.82 -35.86 10.49
N HIS A 160 -22.41 -34.60 10.41
CA HIS A 160 -23.02 -33.57 9.56
C HIS A 160 -21.93 -32.70 8.90
N PRO A 161 -21.23 -33.22 7.87
CA PRO A 161 -20.03 -32.59 7.28
C PRO A 161 -20.27 -31.23 6.59
N GLN A 162 -21.51 -30.78 6.50
CA GLN A 162 -21.88 -29.47 5.94
C GLN A 162 -22.24 -28.44 7.02
N ILE A 163 -22.32 -28.84 8.29
CA ILE A 163 -22.69 -27.99 9.40
C ILE A 163 -21.44 -27.61 10.18
N ILE A 164 -21.21 -26.30 10.31
CA ILE A 164 -20.18 -25.71 11.16
C ILE A 164 -20.81 -25.25 12.47
N TYR A 165 -20.11 -25.54 13.56
CA TYR A 165 -20.39 -25.05 14.90
C TYR A 165 -19.31 -24.03 15.27
N GLU A 166 -19.74 -22.79 15.48
CA GLU A 166 -18.88 -21.68 15.93
C GLU A 166 -18.90 -21.68 17.47
N TYR A 167 -17.77 -22.05 18.07
CA TYR A 167 -17.60 -22.11 19.51
C TYR A 167 -17.04 -20.78 20.04
N ALA A 168 -17.60 -20.32 21.15
CA ALA A 168 -16.90 -19.37 22.01
C ALA A 168 -15.59 -19.99 22.50
N VAL A 169 -14.60 -19.15 22.77
CA VAL A 169 -13.32 -19.60 23.31
C VAL A 169 -12.94 -18.76 24.53
N ASP A 170 -12.32 -19.41 25.51
CA ASP A 170 -11.72 -18.72 26.65
C ASP A 170 -10.32 -18.16 26.30
N SER A 171 -9.63 -17.58 27.28
CA SER A 171 -8.28 -17.02 27.11
C SER A 171 -7.22 -18.05 26.74
N GLU A 172 -7.42 -19.30 27.12
CA GLU A 172 -6.52 -20.41 26.85
C GLU A 172 -6.79 -21.04 25.48
N GLY A 173 -7.98 -20.78 24.92
CA GLY A 173 -8.44 -21.31 23.65
C GLY A 173 -9.29 -22.56 23.79
N ASN A 174 -9.76 -22.89 25.01
CA ASN A 174 -10.66 -24.03 25.22
C ASN A 174 -12.06 -23.69 24.68
N LEU A 175 -12.74 -24.71 24.14
CA LEU A 175 -14.08 -24.55 23.59
C LEU A 175 -15.10 -24.30 24.70
N GLY A 176 -15.90 -23.26 24.53
CA GLY A 176 -17.05 -22.92 25.38
C GLY A 176 -18.37 -23.21 24.68
N ASP A 177 -19.37 -22.36 24.92
CA ASP A 177 -20.70 -22.51 24.32
C ASP A 177 -20.70 -22.30 22.80
N ILE A 178 -21.58 -23.01 22.10
CA ILE A 178 -21.85 -22.79 20.68
C ILE A 178 -22.57 -21.45 20.53
N ARG A 179 -21.93 -20.51 19.82
CA ARG A 179 -22.50 -19.19 19.52
C ARG A 179 -23.41 -19.23 18.30
N ARG A 180 -23.04 -20.04 17.31
CA ARG A 180 -23.73 -20.12 16.03
C ARG A 180 -23.57 -21.51 15.43
N THR A 181 -24.58 -21.92 14.68
CA THR A 181 -24.52 -23.09 13.80
C THR A 181 -24.99 -22.66 12.42
N TYR A 182 -24.25 -23.02 11.38
CA TYR A 182 -24.58 -22.65 10.01
C TYR A 182 -24.09 -23.70 9.01
N THR A 183 -24.76 -23.74 7.86
CA THR A 183 -24.34 -24.57 6.74
C THR A 183 -23.23 -23.85 5.97
N TYR A 184 -22.15 -24.56 5.67
CA TYR A 184 -21.04 -24.01 4.91
C TYR A 184 -20.51 -25.03 3.92
N ASN A 185 -20.24 -24.60 2.70
CA ASN A 185 -19.69 -25.44 1.65
C ASN A 185 -18.30 -24.93 1.24
N TYR A 186 -17.27 -25.38 1.94
CA TYR A 186 -15.89 -25.02 1.61
C TYR A 186 -15.45 -25.52 0.23
N LYS A 187 -16.15 -26.49 -0.37
CA LYS A 187 -15.79 -27.04 -1.70
C LYS A 187 -16.05 -26.06 -2.84
N THR A 188 -16.73 -24.94 -2.59
CA THR A 188 -16.88 -23.85 -3.57
C THR A 188 -15.89 -22.70 -3.33
N GLU A 189 -15.11 -22.76 -2.27
CA GLU A 189 -14.24 -21.67 -1.85
C GLU A 189 -12.91 -21.65 -2.59
N TYR A 190 -12.40 -20.45 -2.86
CA TYR A 190 -11.18 -20.26 -3.64
C TYR A 190 -9.96 -20.77 -2.88
N TRP A 191 -9.92 -20.55 -1.55
CA TRP A 191 -8.85 -21.03 -0.70
C TRP A 191 -8.72 -22.56 -0.68
N TYR A 192 -9.80 -23.30 -0.96
CA TYR A 192 -9.82 -24.76 -1.01
C TYR A 192 -9.61 -25.28 -2.43
N THR A 193 -10.35 -24.75 -3.40
CA THR A 193 -10.39 -25.30 -4.77
C THR A 193 -9.17 -24.96 -5.61
N GLN A 194 -8.62 -23.75 -5.47
CA GLN A 194 -7.49 -23.32 -6.29
C GLN A 194 -6.18 -24.07 -6.01
N PRO A 195 -5.73 -24.29 -4.75
CA PRO A 195 -4.50 -25.05 -4.50
C PRO A 195 -4.62 -26.51 -4.96
N ILE A 196 -5.79 -27.14 -4.77
CA ILE A 196 -6.08 -28.50 -5.26
C ILE A 196 -5.93 -28.55 -6.78
N LYS A 197 -6.50 -27.56 -7.50
CA LYS A 197 -6.37 -27.47 -8.96
C LYS A 197 -4.94 -27.20 -9.42
N ALA A 198 -4.17 -26.42 -8.66
CA ALA A 198 -2.77 -26.10 -8.97
C ALA A 198 -1.81 -27.26 -8.62
N GLY A 199 -2.19 -28.15 -7.71
CA GLY A 199 -1.36 -29.25 -7.21
C GLY A 199 -0.14 -28.78 -6.41
N LYS A 200 -0.14 -27.53 -5.96
CA LYS A 200 0.97 -26.90 -5.22
C LYS A 200 0.45 -25.73 -4.39
N ALA A 201 1.27 -25.30 -3.45
CA ALA A 201 1.02 -24.10 -2.67
C ALA A 201 0.90 -22.85 -3.56
N ILE A 202 -0.14 -22.06 -3.33
CA ILE A 202 -0.42 -20.83 -4.07
C ILE A 202 -1.04 -19.77 -3.16
N TRP A 203 -1.00 -18.53 -3.63
CA TRP A 203 -1.95 -17.52 -3.19
C TRP A 203 -3.24 -17.66 -4.00
N SER A 204 -4.38 -17.61 -3.32
CA SER A 204 -5.67 -17.53 -3.99
C SER A 204 -5.82 -16.19 -4.70
N ASP A 205 -6.74 -16.12 -5.66
CA ASP A 205 -7.29 -14.81 -6.05
C ASP A 205 -7.95 -14.13 -4.84
N ILE A 206 -8.22 -12.82 -4.94
CA ILE A 206 -9.00 -12.10 -3.93
C ILE A 206 -10.46 -12.54 -4.06
N TYR A 207 -11.07 -12.96 -2.95
CA TYR A 207 -12.45 -13.47 -2.91
C TYR A 207 -13.21 -12.89 -1.72
N VAL A 208 -14.54 -13.03 -1.72
CA VAL A 208 -15.37 -12.74 -0.54
C VAL A 208 -15.48 -14.02 0.27
N CYS A 209 -15.01 -13.99 1.52
CA CYS A 209 -15.06 -15.15 2.40
C CYS A 209 -16.49 -15.34 2.92
N ASP A 210 -17.23 -16.27 2.32
CA ASP A 210 -18.61 -16.58 2.69
C ASP A 210 -18.66 -17.33 4.03
N GLY A 211 -19.76 -17.20 4.76
CA GLY A 211 -20.05 -17.90 6.02
C GLY A 211 -19.26 -17.43 7.25
N ILE A 212 -18.00 -17.03 7.09
CA ILE A 212 -17.08 -16.71 8.20
C ILE A 212 -17.08 -15.21 8.51
N THR A 213 -16.71 -14.35 7.56
CA THR A 213 -16.61 -12.89 7.78
C THR A 213 -17.42 -12.06 6.79
N ASN A 214 -17.79 -12.60 5.62
CA ASN A 214 -18.33 -11.87 4.46
C ASN A 214 -17.43 -10.68 4.02
N ALA A 215 -16.14 -10.74 4.33
CA ALA A 215 -15.15 -9.73 3.97
C ALA A 215 -14.31 -10.18 2.75
N LEU A 216 -13.65 -9.22 2.11
CA LEU A 216 -12.64 -9.53 1.10
C LEU A 216 -11.44 -10.21 1.77
N ALA A 217 -10.99 -11.31 1.19
CA ALA A 217 -9.92 -12.16 1.69
C ALA A 217 -8.96 -12.57 0.58
N ILE A 218 -7.73 -12.89 0.98
CA ILE A 218 -6.73 -13.57 0.16
C ILE A 218 -6.03 -14.59 1.07
N SER A 219 -5.80 -15.79 0.55
CA SER A 219 -5.31 -16.91 1.35
C SER A 219 -4.05 -17.50 0.73
N ALA A 220 -3.05 -17.76 1.58
CA ALA A 220 -1.98 -18.68 1.22
C ALA A 220 -2.49 -20.09 1.50
N SER A 221 -2.60 -20.92 0.47
CA SER A 221 -3.16 -22.26 0.59
C SER A 221 -2.20 -23.33 0.06
N TYR A 222 -2.30 -24.54 0.59
CA TYR A 222 -1.43 -25.70 0.30
C TYR A 222 -2.26 -26.93 -0.06
#